data_AF-A0A9E2VZ25-F1
#
_entry.id   AF-A0A9E2VZ25-F1
#
_cell.length_a   1.000
_cell.length_b   1.000
_cell.length_c   1.000
_cell.angle_alpha   90.00
_cell.angle_beta   90.00
_cell.angle_gamma   90.00
#
_symmetry.space_group_name_H-M   'P 1'
#
loop_
_entity.id
_entity.type
_entity.pdbx_description
1 polymer ?
#
loop_
_entity_poly.entity_id
_entity_poly.type
_entity_poly.pdbx_seq_one_letter_code
_entity_poly.pdbx_strand_id
1 'polypeptide(L)'
;MRQTFLALTIAALIAGCSGQKAPEAATTAPATAAASAADTQFADLSKRALDTWFQLSPVSATQTGDHRFDGQLDDLSATGRAKALDATKQLLTSLDAIDVSKLSRENQVDAAILRTQLQSSIWDAEVMQSWAWDPQVYGGLAGSAIYGLMAREFAPLPERIASATERMEKIPALFAQGRENLDPARVPKIHAETVAKQNKGILSIVDTFITPHLGELTKEQAARTTAAIEGLKKAVAEQQEWLDKTLVPNAKGDFRIGAEKYDQKLKFALSSSLSRAEIKQRAESEMQRVRGVMYGIAQNVLKDKPGAPEMPEKPTPEQQQAAIEAALELAYADHPARDKVVEDAKASLKVATDFVREKDLVTLADSPVDVILMPEFQRGVAVAYCDSPGPLDKNLKTFYAISPIPDDWSKAQAESFLREYNSKMIHLLSIHEGIPGHYLEGWHSAKYPSVLRGVLRSGLFAEGWAVYTERMMQEAGYLDNDPLFHLVQLKFYLRTIANALLDQGVHVDNWTREQGMHLMTHDAFQQESEAAGKWVRAQLSSAQLPTYFVGAQEQFDMRDAVHKKLGEKFNLKAYHDQVLSYGAPPTRFVRELMLDEPIK
;
A
#
# COMPACT_ATOMS: atom_id res chain seq x y z
N MET A 1 -15.87 -5.56 72.62
CA MET A 1 -15.16 -6.23 73.74
C MET A 1 -13.88 -6.82 73.17
N ARG A 2 -12.71 -6.23 73.45
CA ARG A 2 -11.73 -6.72 74.45
C ARG A 2 -11.52 -8.25 74.38
N GLN A 3 -10.42 -8.68 73.76
CA GLN A 3 -9.19 -9.18 74.40
C GLN A 3 -9.23 -10.71 74.60
N THR A 4 -8.59 -11.47 73.70
CA THR A 4 -7.24 -12.08 73.84
C THR A 4 -7.13 -13.19 74.89
N PHE A 5 -6.75 -14.39 74.44
CA PHE A 5 -5.98 -15.35 75.23
C PHE A 5 -4.76 -15.84 74.43
N LEU A 6 -3.62 -15.71 75.09
CA LEU A 6 -2.25 -16.13 74.77
C LEU A 6 -2.07 -17.60 75.23
N ALA A 7 -1.37 -18.47 74.48
CA ALA A 7 0.01 -18.94 74.72
C ALA A 7 0.00 -20.50 74.78
N LEU A 8 1.01 -21.34 74.52
CA LEU A 8 2.49 -21.31 74.36
C LEU A 8 2.84 -22.50 73.41
N THR A 9 3.60 -22.35 72.32
CA THR A 9 5.07 -22.51 72.15
C THR A 9 5.76 -23.79 72.66
N ILE A 10 6.28 -24.59 71.72
CA ILE A 10 7.57 -25.29 71.82
C ILE A 10 8.39 -24.93 70.59
N ALA A 11 9.62 -24.46 70.83
CA ALA A 11 10.62 -24.11 69.84
C ALA A 11 11.74 -25.16 69.83
N ALA A 12 12.24 -25.50 68.64
CA ALA A 12 13.61 -25.97 68.45
C ALA A 12 14.16 -25.40 67.12
N LEU A 13 15.21 -24.60 67.26
CA LEU A 13 16.09 -24.02 66.24
C LEU A 13 16.95 -25.17 65.60
N ILE A 14 17.53 -25.07 64.40
CA ILE A 14 18.62 -24.17 64.00
C ILE A 14 18.80 -24.18 62.46
N ALA A 15 19.02 -22.96 61.93
CA ALA A 15 19.75 -22.51 60.72
C ALA A 15 19.44 -23.13 59.34
N GLY A 16 19.29 -22.37 58.26
CA GLY A 16 19.55 -20.95 58.02
C GLY A 16 20.01 -20.81 56.57
N CYS A 17 19.16 -20.28 55.70
CA CYS A 17 19.53 -19.62 54.45
C CYS A 17 18.37 -18.70 54.06
N SER A 18 18.69 -17.41 53.98
CA SER A 18 17.83 -16.31 53.57
C SER A 18 17.23 -16.55 52.19
N GLY A 19 15.91 -16.74 52.12
CA GLY A 19 15.17 -16.63 50.88
C GLY A 19 15.13 -15.17 50.42
N GLN A 20 15.92 -14.82 49.41
CA GLN A 20 15.74 -13.59 48.65
C GLN A 20 14.30 -13.56 48.12
N LYS A 21 13.51 -12.58 48.57
CA LYS A 21 12.32 -12.15 47.82
C LYS A 21 12.78 -11.75 46.43
N ALA A 22 12.19 -12.37 45.41
CA ALA A 22 12.33 -11.91 44.04
C ALA A 22 11.99 -10.40 43.97
N PRO A 23 12.80 -9.58 43.30
CA PRO A 23 12.52 -8.17 43.19
C PRO A 23 11.25 -8.00 42.37
N GLU A 24 10.24 -7.39 43.00
CA GLU A 24 9.08 -6.81 42.34
C GLU A 24 9.62 -5.84 41.29
N ALA A 25 9.52 -6.21 40.02
CA ALA A 25 9.94 -5.36 38.92
C ALA A 25 8.97 -4.17 38.88
N ALA A 26 9.38 -3.07 39.51
CA ALA A 26 8.74 -1.79 39.36
C ALA A 26 8.77 -1.43 37.88
N THR A 27 7.63 -1.52 37.21
CA THR A 27 7.39 -0.90 35.91
C THR A 27 7.37 0.61 36.12
N THR A 28 8.55 1.21 36.21
CA THR A 28 8.72 2.63 35.96
C THR A 28 8.34 2.85 34.51
N ALA A 29 7.13 3.37 34.27
CA ALA A 29 6.84 4.05 33.01
C ALA A 29 7.98 5.05 32.76
N PRO A 30 8.56 5.11 31.55
CA PRO A 30 9.60 6.10 31.27
C PRO A 30 8.99 7.46 31.55
N ALA A 31 9.62 8.23 32.45
CA ALA A 31 9.30 9.64 32.57
C ALA A 31 9.47 10.25 31.18
N THR A 32 8.41 10.85 30.64
CA THR A 32 8.48 11.63 29.41
C THR A 32 9.50 12.73 29.63
N ALA A 33 10.72 12.54 29.10
CA ALA A 33 11.73 13.58 29.08
C ALA A 33 11.12 14.83 28.43
N ALA A 34 11.32 16.00 29.04
CA ALA A 34 10.85 17.25 28.45
C ALA A 34 11.39 17.36 27.02
N ALA A 35 10.50 17.64 26.06
CA ALA A 35 10.88 17.78 24.65
C ALA A 35 12.01 18.80 24.52
N SER A 36 13.04 18.46 23.75
CA SER A 36 14.14 19.41 23.52
C SER A 36 13.62 20.65 22.77
N ALA A 37 14.38 21.75 22.82
CA ALA A 37 14.06 22.92 22.00
C ALA A 37 14.01 22.57 20.49
N ALA A 38 14.86 21.63 20.04
CA ALA A 38 14.84 21.14 18.67
C ALA A 38 13.56 20.34 18.36
N ASP A 39 13.09 19.49 19.28
CA ASP A 39 11.83 18.75 19.11
C ASP A 39 10.62 19.69 19.03
N THR A 40 10.62 20.76 19.83
CA THR A 40 9.54 21.77 19.79
C THR A 40 9.55 22.53 18.47
N GLN A 41 10.74 22.98 18.02
CA GLN A 41 10.89 23.64 16.71
C GLN A 41 10.46 22.72 15.56
N PHE A 42 10.79 21.43 15.63
CA PHE A 42 10.38 20.44 14.63
C PHE A 42 8.88 20.16 14.66
N ALA A 43 8.25 20.10 15.84
CA ALA A 43 6.80 19.95 15.95
C ALA A 43 6.05 21.13 15.29
N ASP A 44 6.52 22.37 15.52
CA ASP A 44 5.97 23.56 14.88
C ASP A 44 6.16 23.55 13.36
N LEU A 45 7.32 23.10 12.88
CA LEU A 45 7.57 22.92 11.44
C LEU A 45 6.66 21.85 10.84
N SER A 46 6.54 20.69 11.49
CA SER A 46 5.69 19.59 11.05
C SER A 46 4.24 20.03 10.90
N LYS A 47 3.70 20.77 11.88
CA LYS A 47 2.35 21.34 11.80
C LYS A 47 2.21 22.30 10.63
N ARG A 48 3.14 23.25 10.46
CA ARG A 48 3.12 24.21 9.34
C ARG A 48 3.22 23.51 7.98
N ALA A 49 4.02 22.46 7.88
CA ALA A 49 4.17 21.68 6.65
C ALA A 49 2.84 21.02 6.26
N LEU A 50 2.16 20.35 7.21
CA LEU A 50 0.85 19.75 6.99
C LEU A 50 -0.23 20.79 6.65
N ASP A 51 -0.32 21.88 7.41
CA ASP A 51 -1.29 22.96 7.15
C ASP A 51 -1.07 23.57 5.75
N THR A 52 0.19 23.78 5.36
CA THR A 52 0.56 24.30 4.03
C THR A 52 0.18 23.31 2.93
N TRP A 53 0.47 22.02 3.12
CA TRP A 53 0.10 20.99 2.16
C TRP A 53 -1.41 20.94 1.97
N PHE A 54 -2.18 20.82 3.04
CA PHE A 54 -3.63 20.66 2.94
C PHE A 54 -4.30 21.88 2.28
N GLN A 55 -3.77 23.07 2.51
CA GLN A 55 -4.22 24.27 1.82
C GLN A 55 -3.89 24.27 0.31
N LEU A 56 -2.72 23.77 -0.08
CA LEU A 56 -2.28 23.73 -1.48
C LEU A 56 -2.86 22.55 -2.27
N SER A 57 -3.20 21.46 -1.56
CA SER A 57 -3.79 20.26 -2.11
C SER A 57 -5.06 19.82 -1.39
N PRO A 58 -6.17 20.57 -1.56
CA PRO A 58 -7.45 20.27 -0.92
C PRO A 58 -8.00 18.87 -1.18
N VAL A 59 -7.79 18.29 -2.35
CA VAL A 59 -8.30 16.93 -2.65
C VAL A 59 -7.54 15.89 -1.83
N SER A 60 -6.22 16.04 -1.72
CA SER A 60 -5.40 15.20 -0.86
C SER A 60 -5.73 15.41 0.63
N ALA A 61 -6.06 16.63 1.04
CA ALA A 61 -6.51 16.94 2.40
C ALA A 61 -7.77 16.12 2.76
N THR A 62 -8.80 16.12 1.91
CA THR A 62 -10.00 15.30 2.09
C THR A 62 -9.67 13.82 2.20
N GLN A 63 -8.83 13.27 1.30
CA GLN A 63 -8.44 11.86 1.34
C GLN A 63 -7.67 11.48 2.61
N THR A 64 -6.98 12.45 3.20
CA THR A 64 -6.20 12.27 4.42
C THR A 64 -7.10 12.35 5.67
N GLY A 65 -8.32 12.89 5.55
CA GLY A 65 -9.27 13.13 6.64
C GLY A 65 -9.25 14.57 7.17
N ASP A 66 -8.66 15.53 6.45
CA ASP A 66 -8.75 16.96 6.76
C ASP A 66 -9.82 17.63 5.89
N HIS A 67 -10.97 17.87 6.52
CA HIS A 67 -12.17 18.37 5.86
C HIS A 67 -12.28 19.91 5.83
N ARG A 68 -11.24 20.65 6.26
CA ARG A 68 -11.26 22.13 6.25
C ARG A 68 -11.38 22.74 4.85
N PHE A 69 -11.06 21.96 3.81
CA PHE A 69 -10.93 22.42 2.42
C PHE A 69 -11.81 21.63 1.43
N ASP A 70 -12.85 20.93 1.91
CA ASP A 70 -13.65 20.01 1.09
C ASP A 70 -14.34 20.64 -0.14
N GLY A 71 -14.68 21.93 -0.08
CA GLY A 71 -15.23 22.67 -1.22
C GLY A 71 -14.18 23.19 -2.22
N GLN A 72 -12.89 23.07 -1.91
CA GLN A 72 -11.78 23.60 -2.71
C GLN A 72 -11.17 22.53 -3.63
N LEU A 73 -10.39 22.99 -4.62
CA LEU A 73 -9.70 22.15 -5.60
C LEU A 73 -8.27 22.68 -5.76
N ASP A 74 -7.32 21.78 -6.00
CA ASP A 74 -5.92 22.12 -6.24
C ASP A 74 -5.77 23.10 -7.43
N ASP A 75 -4.90 24.10 -7.29
CA ASP A 75 -4.59 25.05 -8.35
C ASP A 75 -3.35 24.59 -9.13
N LEU A 76 -3.58 24.00 -10.30
CA LEU A 76 -2.52 23.54 -11.21
C LEU A 76 -2.17 24.59 -12.27
N SER A 77 -2.64 25.84 -12.17
CA SER A 77 -2.17 26.93 -13.03
C SER A 77 -0.67 27.20 -12.84
N ALA A 78 -0.03 27.93 -13.75
CA ALA A 78 1.38 28.29 -13.60
C ALA A 78 1.66 29.01 -12.26
N THR A 79 0.76 29.90 -11.84
CA THR A 79 0.83 30.60 -10.55
C THR A 79 0.66 29.65 -9.37
N GLY A 80 -0.32 28.74 -9.44
CA GLY A 80 -0.55 27.73 -8.39
C GLY A 80 0.66 26.81 -8.21
N ARG A 81 1.24 26.31 -9.30
CA ARG A 81 2.46 25.49 -9.28
C ARG A 81 3.66 26.24 -8.71
N ALA A 82 3.87 27.50 -9.11
CA ALA A 82 4.95 28.33 -8.58
C ALA A 82 4.79 28.55 -7.06
N LYS A 83 3.56 28.87 -6.61
CA LYS A 83 3.24 29.02 -5.18
C LYS A 83 3.54 27.74 -4.39
N ALA A 84 3.15 26.58 -4.92
CA ALA A 84 3.39 25.30 -4.26
C ALA A 84 4.90 24.97 -4.17
N LEU A 85 5.64 25.21 -5.25
CA LEU A 85 7.09 25.01 -5.29
C LEU A 85 7.81 25.93 -4.29
N ASP A 86 7.46 27.21 -4.24
CA ASP A 86 8.07 28.17 -3.33
C ASP A 86 7.79 27.82 -1.87
N ALA A 87 6.54 27.46 -1.54
CA ALA A 87 6.18 27.00 -0.20
C ALA A 87 6.96 25.75 0.21
N THR A 88 7.11 24.79 -0.71
CA THR A 88 7.88 23.54 -0.46
C THR A 88 9.35 23.84 -0.20
N LYS A 89 9.97 24.74 -0.99
CA LYS A 89 11.37 25.17 -0.78
C LYS A 89 11.57 25.90 0.55
N GLN A 90 10.62 26.73 0.96
CA GLN A 90 10.67 27.42 2.26
C GLN A 90 10.56 26.45 3.43
N LEU A 91 9.72 25.42 3.33
CA LEU A 91 9.62 24.34 4.32
C LEU A 91 10.93 23.55 4.40
N LEU A 92 11.55 23.22 3.26
CA LEU A 92 12.85 22.52 3.24
C LEU A 92 13.95 23.37 3.88
N THR A 93 14.00 24.66 3.56
CA THR A 93 14.94 25.61 4.19
C THR A 93 14.73 25.69 5.71
N SER A 94 13.48 25.68 6.16
CA SER A 94 13.14 25.68 7.58
C SER A 94 13.59 24.39 8.27
N LEU A 95 13.49 23.24 7.57
CA LEU A 95 13.96 21.95 8.06
C LEU A 95 15.49 21.90 8.16
N ASP A 96 16.21 22.47 7.18
CA ASP A 96 17.67 22.57 7.16
C ASP A 96 18.24 23.40 8.31
N ALA A 97 17.45 24.34 8.84
CA ALA A 97 17.83 25.14 10.00
C ALA A 97 17.75 24.38 11.34
N ILE A 98 17.16 23.18 11.37
CA ILE A 98 17.05 22.35 12.57
C ILE A 98 18.26 21.42 12.65
N ASP A 99 18.97 21.46 13.78
CA ASP A 99 20.03 20.50 14.09
C ASP A 99 19.42 19.12 14.42
N VAL A 100 19.32 18.27 13.40
CA VAL A 100 18.73 16.92 13.49
C VAL A 100 19.38 16.05 14.57
N SER A 101 20.67 16.27 14.88
CA SER A 101 21.36 15.51 15.93
C SER A 101 20.82 15.76 17.35
N LYS A 102 20.09 16.87 17.54
CA LYS A 102 19.44 17.24 18.80
C LYS A 102 17.98 16.80 18.88
N LEU A 103 17.41 16.27 17.80
CA LEU A 103 16.07 15.70 17.82
C LEU A 103 16.08 14.37 18.57
N SER A 104 14.96 14.06 19.23
CA SER A 104 14.66 12.70 19.66
C SER A 104 14.74 11.73 18.46
N ARG A 105 15.06 10.46 18.73
CA ARG A 105 15.24 9.46 17.65
C ARG A 105 14.01 9.36 16.74
N GLU A 106 12.82 9.42 17.31
CA GLU A 106 11.58 9.42 16.53
C GLU A 106 11.43 10.67 15.65
N ASN A 107 11.79 11.85 16.15
CA ASN A 107 11.77 13.06 15.35
C ASN A 107 12.89 13.11 14.31
N GLN A 108 14.00 12.39 14.49
CA GLN A 108 15.00 12.21 13.42
C GLN A 108 14.39 11.45 12.24
N VAL A 109 13.61 10.40 12.51
CA VAL A 109 12.88 9.65 11.49
C VAL A 109 11.83 10.54 10.79
N ASP A 110 11.03 11.26 11.56
CA ASP A 110 9.99 12.15 11.00
C ASP A 110 10.62 13.29 10.16
N ALA A 111 11.74 13.85 10.61
CA ALA A 111 12.48 14.85 9.86
C ALA A 111 13.04 14.29 8.54
N ALA A 112 13.53 13.04 8.54
CA ALA A 112 14.00 12.40 7.33
C ALA A 112 12.85 12.10 6.34
N ILE A 113 11.69 11.67 6.84
CA ILE A 113 10.49 11.46 6.03
C ILE A 113 10.02 12.77 5.39
N LEU A 114 9.89 13.83 6.20
CA LEU A 114 9.51 15.16 5.71
C LEU A 114 10.50 15.67 4.65
N ARG A 115 11.80 15.51 4.90
CA ARG A 115 12.85 15.89 3.96
C ARG A 115 12.70 15.18 2.62
N THR A 116 12.59 13.85 2.63
CA THR A 116 12.38 13.04 1.43
C THR A 116 11.17 13.52 0.65
N GLN A 117 10.06 13.77 1.35
CA GLN A 117 8.83 14.22 0.72
C GLN A 117 8.96 15.61 0.09
N LEU A 118 9.53 16.59 0.79
CA LEU A 118 9.77 17.94 0.26
C LEU A 118 10.71 17.90 -0.94
N GLN A 119 11.78 17.11 -0.88
CA GLN A 119 12.73 16.94 -1.98
C GLN A 119 12.08 16.26 -3.18
N SER A 120 11.25 15.25 -2.96
CA SER A 120 10.47 14.58 -4.02
C SER A 120 9.52 15.56 -4.71
N SER A 121 8.79 16.38 -3.96
CA SER A 121 7.88 17.39 -4.51
C SER A 121 8.62 18.46 -5.32
N ILE A 122 9.78 18.95 -4.84
CA ILE A 122 10.62 19.90 -5.59
C ILE A 122 11.15 19.26 -6.88
N TRP A 123 11.67 18.03 -6.77
CA TRP A 123 12.19 17.29 -7.91
C TRP A 123 11.11 17.01 -8.95
N ASP A 124 9.88 16.66 -8.53
CA ASP A 124 8.79 16.45 -9.47
C ASP A 124 8.40 17.77 -10.16
N ALA A 125 8.35 18.89 -9.44
CA ALA A 125 8.03 20.18 -10.03
C ALA A 125 9.08 20.67 -11.05
N GLU A 126 10.37 20.45 -10.77
CA GLU A 126 11.48 21.03 -11.54
C GLU A 126 12.09 20.08 -12.58
N VAL A 127 12.22 18.79 -12.25
CA VAL A 127 12.97 17.79 -13.04
C VAL A 127 12.04 16.85 -13.78
N MET A 128 11.13 16.18 -13.07
CA MET A 128 10.19 15.26 -13.73
C MET A 128 9.15 16.05 -14.52
N GLN A 129 8.66 17.14 -13.95
CA GLN A 129 7.58 17.99 -14.46
C GLN A 129 6.35 17.17 -14.85
N SER A 130 5.90 16.25 -13.98
CA SER A 130 4.74 15.38 -14.25
C SER A 130 3.53 16.15 -14.78
N TRP A 131 3.30 17.35 -14.23
CA TRP A 131 2.27 18.30 -14.66
C TRP A 131 2.29 18.64 -16.17
N ALA A 132 3.44 18.54 -16.84
CA ALA A 132 3.62 18.94 -18.24
C ALA A 132 3.45 17.77 -19.24
N TRP A 133 3.51 16.52 -18.79
CA TRP A 133 3.54 15.37 -19.70
C TRP A 133 2.67 14.19 -19.25
N ASP A 134 2.28 14.12 -17.99
CA ASP A 134 1.40 13.07 -17.48
C ASP A 134 -0.05 13.58 -17.39
N PRO A 135 -0.92 13.26 -18.36
CA PRO A 135 -2.31 13.70 -18.31
C PRO A 135 -3.10 13.05 -17.18
N GLN A 136 -2.59 11.97 -16.55
CA GLN A 136 -3.25 11.32 -15.41
C GLN A 136 -3.39 12.26 -14.22
N VAL A 137 -2.50 13.25 -14.08
CA VAL A 137 -2.55 14.27 -13.01
C VAL A 137 -3.90 15.00 -12.99
N TYR A 138 -4.45 15.34 -14.16
CA TYR A 138 -5.68 16.13 -14.27
C TYR A 138 -6.93 15.26 -14.15
N GLY A 139 -6.97 14.14 -14.89
CA GLY A 139 -8.10 13.21 -14.86
C GLY A 139 -8.26 12.54 -13.49
N GLY A 140 -7.15 12.10 -12.90
CA GLY A 140 -7.11 11.49 -11.57
C GLY A 140 -7.52 12.46 -10.47
N LEU A 141 -7.08 13.72 -10.54
CA LEU A 141 -7.50 14.77 -9.59
C LEU A 141 -9.00 15.06 -9.71
N ALA A 142 -9.53 15.21 -10.93
CA ALA A 142 -10.96 15.46 -11.14
C ALA A 142 -11.85 14.32 -10.62
N GLY A 143 -11.47 13.07 -10.87
CA GLY A 143 -12.18 11.91 -10.32
C GLY A 143 -12.11 11.84 -8.79
N SER A 144 -10.90 12.01 -8.25
CA SER A 144 -10.65 12.00 -6.80
C SER A 144 -11.36 13.11 -6.04
N ALA A 145 -11.50 14.29 -6.67
CA ALA A 145 -12.14 15.46 -6.10
C ALA A 145 -13.59 15.19 -5.66
N ILE A 146 -14.33 14.41 -6.45
CA ILE A 146 -15.71 14.03 -6.14
C ILE A 146 -15.72 12.74 -5.32
N TYR A 147 -14.94 11.75 -5.75
CA TYR A 147 -14.95 10.43 -5.13
C TYR A 147 -14.60 10.46 -3.64
N GLY A 148 -13.54 11.18 -3.25
CA GLY A 148 -13.09 11.25 -1.86
C GLY A 148 -14.14 11.83 -0.90
N LEU A 149 -15.04 12.69 -1.39
CA LEU A 149 -16.14 13.22 -0.58
C LEU A 149 -17.29 12.23 -0.42
N MET A 150 -17.54 11.42 -1.44
CA MET A 150 -18.72 10.56 -1.47
C MET A 150 -18.47 9.15 -0.94
N ALA A 151 -17.23 8.67 -1.05
CA ALA A 151 -16.82 7.32 -0.65
C ALA A 151 -16.96 7.05 0.86
N ARG A 152 -16.91 8.11 1.69
CA ARG A 152 -16.85 8.02 3.14
C ARG A 152 -17.91 8.89 3.80
N GLU A 153 -18.47 8.39 4.90
CA GLU A 153 -19.51 9.06 5.69
C GLU A 153 -18.91 9.89 6.84
N PHE A 154 -17.94 10.76 6.54
CA PHE A 154 -17.31 11.63 7.55
C PHE A 154 -18.21 12.81 7.99
N ALA A 155 -19.24 13.13 7.19
CA ALA A 155 -20.20 14.21 7.43
C ALA A 155 -21.60 13.84 6.88
N PRO A 156 -22.68 14.53 7.31
CA PRO A 156 -24.01 14.33 6.75
C PRO A 156 -24.03 14.42 5.22
N LEU A 157 -24.82 13.57 4.57
CA LEU A 157 -24.85 13.48 3.11
C LEU A 157 -25.11 14.82 2.39
N PRO A 158 -26.04 15.70 2.84
CA PRO A 158 -26.23 17.00 2.20
C PRO A 158 -25.01 17.92 2.24
N GLU A 159 -24.19 17.83 3.30
CA GLU A 159 -22.95 18.59 3.42
C GLU A 159 -21.89 18.09 2.44
N ARG A 160 -21.74 16.76 2.33
CA ARG A 160 -20.81 16.14 1.36
C ARG A 160 -21.21 16.45 -0.08
N ILE A 161 -22.51 16.43 -0.40
CA ILE A 161 -23.02 16.84 -1.73
C ILE A 161 -22.77 18.34 -1.99
N ALA A 162 -22.89 19.20 -0.98
CA ALA A 162 -22.59 20.63 -1.13
C ALA A 162 -21.11 20.85 -1.49
N SER A 163 -20.18 20.20 -0.79
CA SER A 163 -18.75 20.23 -1.11
C SER A 163 -18.44 19.65 -2.49
N ALA A 164 -19.09 18.53 -2.86
CA ALA A 164 -18.94 17.93 -4.19
C ALA A 164 -19.46 18.87 -5.29
N THR A 165 -20.57 19.57 -5.04
CA THR A 165 -21.12 20.60 -5.94
C THR A 165 -20.11 21.71 -6.19
N GLU A 166 -19.49 22.22 -5.13
CA GLU A 166 -18.46 23.26 -5.25
C GLU A 166 -17.21 22.81 -6.02
N ARG A 167 -16.84 21.53 -5.93
CA ARG A 167 -15.75 20.95 -6.73
C ARG A 167 -16.15 20.74 -8.18
N MET A 168 -17.37 20.24 -8.44
CA MET A 168 -17.91 20.11 -9.81
C MET A 168 -17.91 21.45 -10.55
N GLU A 169 -18.24 22.55 -9.85
CA GLU A 169 -18.18 23.91 -10.41
C GLU A 169 -16.75 24.36 -10.78
N LYS A 170 -15.71 23.79 -10.15
CA LYS A 170 -14.29 24.15 -10.38
C LYS A 170 -13.56 23.23 -11.37
N ILE A 171 -14.04 22.01 -11.59
CA ILE A 171 -13.44 21.05 -12.54
C ILE A 171 -13.26 21.61 -13.98
N PRO A 172 -14.19 22.42 -14.54
CA PRO A 172 -13.97 23.02 -15.86
C PRO A 172 -12.66 23.83 -15.94
N ALA A 173 -12.31 24.57 -14.88
CA ALA A 173 -11.07 25.33 -14.81
C ALA A 173 -9.85 24.41 -14.67
N LEU A 174 -9.94 23.33 -13.89
CA LEU A 174 -8.88 22.32 -13.80
C LEU A 174 -8.56 21.69 -15.17
N PHE A 175 -9.59 21.33 -15.95
CA PHE A 175 -9.37 20.81 -17.30
C PHE A 175 -8.76 21.87 -18.23
N ALA A 176 -9.17 23.14 -18.13
CA ALA A 176 -8.52 24.22 -18.87
C ALA A 176 -7.03 24.33 -18.55
N GLN A 177 -6.67 24.32 -17.26
CA GLN A 177 -5.27 24.29 -16.82
C GLN A 177 -4.51 23.09 -17.38
N GLY A 178 -5.14 21.90 -17.40
CA GLY A 178 -4.55 20.71 -18.01
C GLY A 178 -4.23 20.86 -19.50
N ARG A 179 -5.15 21.46 -20.26
CA ARG A 179 -4.93 21.75 -21.69
C ARG A 179 -3.85 22.79 -21.94
N GLU A 180 -3.69 23.76 -21.02
CA GLU A 180 -2.64 24.78 -21.08
C GLU A 180 -1.26 24.23 -20.70
N ASN A 181 -1.21 23.32 -19.73
CA ASN A 181 0.04 22.81 -19.16
C ASN A 181 0.65 21.66 -19.96
N LEU A 182 -0.18 20.77 -20.49
CA LEU A 182 0.28 19.56 -21.15
C LEU A 182 0.92 19.89 -22.49
N ASP A 183 2.15 19.41 -22.69
CA ASP A 183 2.82 19.38 -23.98
C ASP A 183 2.58 18.00 -24.64
N PRO A 184 1.72 17.91 -25.68
CA PRO A 184 1.43 16.64 -26.33
C PRO A 184 2.68 15.92 -26.85
N ALA A 185 3.73 16.64 -27.23
CA ALA A 185 4.96 16.02 -27.73
C ALA A 185 5.71 15.24 -26.64
N ARG A 186 5.52 15.60 -25.36
CA ARG A 186 6.11 14.92 -24.20
C ARG A 186 5.22 13.83 -23.63
N VAL A 187 3.93 13.82 -23.97
CA VAL A 187 2.95 12.88 -23.42
C VAL A 187 3.11 11.51 -24.08
N PRO A 188 3.34 10.42 -23.30
CA PRO A 188 3.36 9.08 -23.86
C PRO A 188 2.00 8.67 -24.40
N LYS A 189 1.99 8.01 -25.56
CA LYS A 189 0.74 7.62 -26.22
C LYS A 189 -0.17 6.78 -25.33
N ILE A 190 0.41 5.82 -24.59
CA ILE A 190 -0.35 4.97 -23.66
C ILE A 190 -1.00 5.76 -22.51
N HIS A 191 -0.36 6.82 -22.00
CA HIS A 191 -0.98 7.71 -21.01
C HIS A 191 -2.16 8.46 -21.61
N ALA A 192 -1.99 9.05 -22.81
CA ALA A 192 -3.05 9.77 -23.50
C ALA A 192 -4.26 8.88 -23.80
N GLU A 193 -4.03 7.67 -24.33
CA GLU A 193 -5.09 6.70 -24.61
C GLU A 193 -5.79 6.23 -23.34
N THR A 194 -5.05 6.08 -22.24
CA THR A 194 -5.60 5.65 -20.95
C THR A 194 -6.55 6.70 -20.39
N VAL A 195 -6.12 7.97 -20.33
CA VAL A 195 -6.99 9.05 -19.83
C VAL A 195 -8.19 9.29 -20.75
N ALA A 196 -8.03 9.12 -22.08
CA ALA A 196 -9.13 9.24 -23.03
C ALA A 196 -10.20 8.16 -22.81
N LYS A 197 -9.80 6.94 -22.40
CA LYS A 197 -10.74 5.88 -22.01
C LYS A 197 -11.41 6.16 -20.66
N GLN A 198 -10.67 6.74 -19.71
CA GLN A 198 -11.13 6.94 -18.33
C GLN A 198 -11.97 8.20 -18.11
N ASN A 199 -11.82 9.24 -18.95
CA ASN A 199 -12.39 10.57 -18.71
C ASN A 199 -13.92 10.57 -18.48
N LYS A 200 -14.68 9.74 -19.22
CA LYS A 200 -16.13 9.58 -19.01
C LYS A 200 -16.50 8.97 -17.66
N GLY A 201 -15.59 8.20 -17.05
CA GLY A 201 -15.77 7.57 -15.74
C GLY A 201 -16.03 8.57 -14.61
N ILE A 202 -15.63 9.84 -14.77
CA ILE A 202 -15.93 10.90 -13.79
C ILE A 202 -17.43 11.08 -13.61
N LEU A 203 -18.22 10.94 -14.68
CA LEU A 203 -19.68 11.07 -14.62
C LEU A 203 -20.34 9.89 -13.90
N SER A 204 -19.75 8.69 -14.00
CA SER A 204 -20.27 7.50 -13.30
C SER A 204 -20.24 7.67 -11.78
N ILE A 205 -19.26 8.42 -11.24
CA ILE A 205 -19.19 8.75 -9.81
C ILE A 205 -20.41 9.57 -9.40
N VAL A 206 -20.75 10.59 -10.19
CA VAL A 206 -21.91 11.47 -9.92
C VAL A 206 -23.21 10.69 -10.02
N ASP A 207 -23.38 9.90 -11.09
CA ASP A 207 -24.59 9.12 -11.33
C ASP A 207 -24.82 8.07 -10.24
N THR A 208 -23.74 7.52 -9.69
CA THR A 208 -23.80 6.51 -8.62
C THR A 208 -24.03 7.14 -7.25
N PHE A 209 -23.32 8.23 -6.92
CA PHE A 209 -23.22 8.72 -5.54
C PHE A 209 -23.98 10.00 -5.24
N ILE A 210 -24.37 10.78 -6.24
CA ILE A 210 -24.97 12.11 -6.03
C ILE A 210 -26.39 12.15 -6.59
N THR A 211 -26.57 11.77 -7.86
CA THR A 211 -27.86 11.84 -8.55
C THR A 211 -29.01 11.16 -7.79
N PRO A 212 -28.84 9.95 -7.18
CA PRO A 212 -29.91 9.28 -6.44
C PRO A 212 -30.40 10.06 -5.21
N HIS A 213 -29.57 10.95 -4.67
CA HIS A 213 -29.81 11.63 -3.40
C HIS A 213 -30.26 13.10 -3.57
N LEU A 214 -30.48 13.57 -4.80
CA LEU A 214 -30.94 14.94 -5.05
C LEU A 214 -32.29 15.27 -4.36
N GLY A 215 -33.15 14.25 -4.17
CA GLY A 215 -34.42 14.40 -3.46
C GLY A 215 -34.29 14.63 -1.95
N GLU A 216 -33.11 14.39 -1.38
CA GLU A 216 -32.82 14.57 0.06
C GLU A 216 -32.34 16.00 0.37
N LEU A 217 -32.13 16.83 -0.66
CA LEU A 217 -31.67 18.21 -0.53
C LEU A 217 -32.83 19.21 -0.50
N THR A 218 -32.56 20.45 -0.06
CA THR A 218 -33.54 21.54 -0.29
C THR A 218 -33.69 21.82 -1.79
N LYS A 219 -34.78 22.48 -2.18
CA LYS A 219 -35.02 22.83 -3.58
C LYS A 219 -33.89 23.67 -4.17
N GLU A 220 -33.34 24.62 -3.40
CA GLU A 220 -32.22 25.45 -3.84
C GLU A 220 -30.93 24.63 -4.02
N GLN A 221 -30.64 23.75 -3.06
CA GLN A 221 -29.47 22.87 -3.10
C GLN A 221 -29.55 21.88 -4.27
N ALA A 222 -30.70 21.24 -4.46
CA ALA A 222 -30.94 20.33 -5.57
C ALA A 222 -30.79 21.05 -6.93
N ALA A 223 -31.32 22.27 -7.06
CA ALA A 223 -31.19 23.06 -8.28
C ALA A 223 -29.73 23.43 -8.58
N ARG A 224 -28.96 23.90 -7.58
CA ARG A 224 -27.53 24.21 -7.75
C ARG A 224 -26.73 22.96 -8.10
N THR A 225 -26.95 21.86 -7.38
CA THR A 225 -26.27 20.58 -7.63
C THR A 225 -26.54 20.08 -9.05
N THR A 226 -27.80 20.12 -9.49
CA THR A 226 -28.18 19.75 -10.87
C THR A 226 -27.46 20.63 -11.89
N ALA A 227 -27.40 21.95 -11.68
CA ALA A 227 -26.66 22.84 -12.58
C ALA A 227 -25.16 22.53 -12.62
N ALA A 228 -24.54 22.20 -11.48
CA ALA A 228 -23.14 21.80 -11.40
C ALA A 228 -22.87 20.46 -12.12
N ILE A 229 -23.80 19.50 -12.02
CA ILE A 229 -23.74 18.23 -12.76
C ILE A 229 -23.78 18.48 -14.27
N GLU A 230 -24.67 19.34 -14.75
CA GLU A 230 -24.72 19.69 -16.18
C GLU A 230 -23.46 20.43 -16.65
N GLY A 231 -22.92 21.32 -15.82
CA GLY A 231 -21.62 21.96 -16.05
C GLY A 231 -20.47 20.96 -16.16
N LEU A 232 -20.43 19.97 -15.27
CA LEU A 232 -19.45 18.89 -15.30
C LEU A 232 -19.58 18.03 -16.55
N LYS A 233 -20.81 17.64 -16.93
CA LYS A 233 -21.05 16.87 -18.17
C LYS A 233 -20.50 17.58 -19.39
N LYS A 234 -20.74 18.89 -19.50
CA LYS A 234 -20.18 19.72 -20.57
C LYS A 234 -18.65 19.75 -20.52
N ALA A 235 -18.05 19.97 -19.35
CA ALA A 235 -16.60 20.01 -19.20
C ALA A 235 -15.92 18.67 -19.52
N VAL A 236 -16.51 17.54 -19.12
CA VAL A 236 -16.02 16.19 -19.48
C VAL A 236 -16.12 15.97 -20.99
N ALA A 237 -17.20 16.41 -21.64
CA ALA A 237 -17.36 16.30 -23.09
C ALA A 237 -16.34 17.16 -23.86
N GLU A 238 -16.14 18.41 -23.44
CA GLU A 238 -15.12 19.30 -24.01
C GLU A 238 -13.71 18.74 -23.80
N GLN A 239 -13.43 18.19 -22.61
CA GLN A 239 -12.15 17.54 -22.34
C GLN A 239 -11.97 16.30 -23.21
N GLN A 240 -13.02 15.48 -23.40
CA GLN A 240 -12.96 14.31 -24.28
C GLN A 240 -12.64 14.72 -25.73
N GLU A 241 -13.30 15.77 -26.23
CA GLU A 241 -13.03 16.27 -27.58
C GLU A 241 -11.56 16.69 -27.74
N TRP A 242 -11.00 17.39 -26.75
CA TRP A 242 -9.58 17.73 -26.76
C TRP A 242 -8.67 16.51 -26.65
N LEU A 243 -9.01 15.53 -25.81
CA LEU A 243 -8.24 14.28 -25.69
C LEU A 243 -8.21 13.55 -27.04
N ASP A 244 -9.36 13.39 -27.69
CA ASP A 244 -9.50 12.62 -28.93
C ASP A 244 -8.92 13.34 -30.16
N LYS A 245 -9.11 14.67 -30.25
CA LYS A 245 -8.71 15.46 -31.43
C LYS A 245 -7.34 16.13 -31.29
N THR A 246 -6.85 16.32 -30.08
CA THR A 246 -5.61 17.06 -29.82
C THR A 246 -4.58 16.22 -29.09
N LEU A 247 -4.88 15.67 -27.91
CA LEU A 247 -3.85 14.98 -27.12
C LEU A 247 -3.41 13.66 -27.75
N VAL A 248 -4.33 12.71 -27.93
CA VAL A 248 -4.02 11.35 -28.41
C VAL A 248 -3.33 11.35 -29.78
N PRO A 249 -3.78 12.12 -30.79
CA PRO A 249 -3.12 12.14 -32.10
C PRO A 249 -1.71 12.75 -32.07
N ASN A 250 -1.42 13.63 -31.09
CA ASN A 250 -0.15 14.33 -30.99
C ASN A 250 0.77 13.77 -29.88
N ALA A 251 0.34 12.76 -29.14
CA ALA A 251 1.09 12.10 -28.08
C ALA A 251 2.30 11.34 -28.64
N LYS A 252 3.51 11.86 -28.38
CA LYS A 252 4.77 11.34 -28.94
C LYS A 252 5.86 11.08 -27.90
N GLY A 253 5.54 11.26 -26.61
CA GLY A 253 6.48 11.02 -25.52
C GLY A 253 6.86 9.54 -25.39
N ASP A 254 8.03 9.29 -24.82
CA ASP A 254 8.40 7.96 -24.33
C ASP A 254 7.93 7.81 -22.89
N PHE A 255 7.30 6.67 -22.57
CA PHE A 255 6.90 6.35 -21.21
C PHE A 255 8.10 5.95 -20.34
N ARG A 256 9.23 5.61 -20.96
CA ARG A 256 10.48 5.29 -20.25
C ARG A 256 11.14 6.56 -19.75
N ILE A 257 11.31 6.66 -18.43
CA ILE A 257 11.88 7.87 -17.82
C ILE A 257 13.42 7.92 -17.85
N GLY A 258 14.07 6.80 -18.17
CA GLY A 258 15.53 6.69 -18.25
C GLY A 258 16.21 6.54 -16.89
N ALA A 259 17.47 6.09 -16.90
CA ALA A 259 18.23 5.71 -15.71
C ALA A 259 18.30 6.81 -14.63
N GLU A 260 18.64 8.04 -15.02
CA GLU A 260 18.87 9.13 -14.05
C GLU A 260 17.60 9.48 -13.28
N LYS A 261 16.50 9.74 -13.98
CA LYS A 261 15.21 10.07 -13.35
C LYS A 261 14.66 8.88 -12.58
N TYR A 262 14.87 7.66 -13.09
CA TYR A 262 14.46 6.45 -12.41
C TYR A 262 15.20 6.28 -11.08
N ASP A 263 16.53 6.39 -11.07
CA ASP A 263 17.33 6.25 -9.84
C ASP A 263 17.01 7.34 -8.81
N GLN A 264 16.71 8.58 -9.26
CA GLN A 264 16.23 9.66 -8.39
C GLN A 264 14.85 9.33 -7.79
N LYS A 265 13.88 8.94 -8.63
CA LYS A 265 12.52 8.59 -8.18
C LYS A 265 12.51 7.38 -7.26
N LEU A 266 13.35 6.39 -7.55
CA LEU A 266 13.48 5.16 -6.76
C LEU A 266 13.92 5.46 -5.33
N LYS A 267 14.85 6.40 -5.14
CA LYS A 267 15.26 6.86 -3.79
C LYS A 267 14.09 7.44 -3.01
N PHE A 268 13.26 8.28 -3.64
CA PHE A 268 12.09 8.86 -2.97
C PHE A 268 11.02 7.80 -2.68
N ALA A 269 10.72 6.93 -3.64
CA ALA A 269 9.69 5.91 -3.52
C ALA A 269 10.01 4.85 -2.45
N LEU A 270 11.28 4.43 -2.38
CA LEU A 270 11.68 3.38 -1.45
C LEU A 270 12.14 3.94 -0.10
N SER A 271 12.82 5.10 -0.09
CA SER A 271 13.59 5.55 1.07
C SER A 271 14.47 4.44 1.64
N SER A 272 15.07 3.64 0.76
CA SER A 272 15.95 2.50 1.06
C SER A 272 17.41 2.87 0.78
N SER A 273 18.34 2.18 1.42
CA SER A 273 19.77 2.29 1.10
C SER A 273 20.16 1.53 -0.17
N LEU A 274 19.28 0.69 -0.71
CA LEU A 274 19.59 -0.14 -1.87
C LEU A 274 19.59 0.68 -3.16
N SER A 275 20.65 0.51 -3.94
CA SER A 275 20.71 0.96 -5.32
C SER A 275 19.88 0.07 -6.25
N ARG A 276 19.54 0.62 -7.43
CA ARG A 276 18.89 -0.12 -8.51
C ARG A 276 19.62 -1.44 -8.86
N ALA A 277 20.95 -1.41 -8.93
CA ALA A 277 21.76 -2.59 -9.23
C ALA A 277 21.69 -3.66 -8.14
N GLU A 278 21.72 -3.25 -6.87
CA GLU A 278 21.56 -4.17 -5.73
C GLU A 278 20.16 -4.78 -5.69
N ILE A 279 19.12 -4.00 -5.99
CA ILE A 279 17.74 -4.50 -6.09
C ILE A 279 17.63 -5.55 -7.19
N LYS A 280 18.17 -5.28 -8.39
CA LYS A 280 18.19 -6.26 -9.49
C LYS A 280 18.90 -7.55 -9.10
N GLN A 281 20.11 -7.44 -8.54
CA GLN A 281 20.88 -8.61 -8.12
C GLN A 281 20.14 -9.43 -7.05
N ARG A 282 19.55 -8.78 -6.05
CA ARG A 282 18.75 -9.45 -5.02
C ARG A 282 17.53 -10.13 -5.63
N ALA A 283 16.82 -9.46 -6.54
CA ALA A 283 15.63 -10.01 -7.19
C ALA A 283 15.97 -11.24 -8.06
N GLU A 284 17.04 -11.18 -8.86
CA GLU A 284 17.50 -12.30 -9.69
C GLU A 284 17.91 -13.51 -8.81
N SER A 285 18.66 -13.27 -7.74
CA SER A 285 19.05 -14.32 -6.79
C SER A 285 17.83 -14.93 -6.08
N GLU A 286 16.88 -14.10 -5.66
CA GLU A 286 15.70 -14.56 -4.93
C GLU A 286 14.73 -15.33 -5.86
N MET A 287 14.58 -14.91 -7.11
CA MET A 287 13.83 -15.65 -8.14
C MET A 287 14.36 -17.09 -8.28
N GLN A 288 15.69 -17.25 -8.37
CA GLN A 288 16.32 -18.56 -8.46
C GLN A 288 16.08 -19.40 -7.20
N ARG A 289 16.26 -18.80 -6.02
CA ARG A 289 16.03 -19.48 -4.73
C ARG A 289 14.58 -19.96 -4.63
N VAL A 290 13.61 -19.08 -4.88
CA VAL A 290 12.19 -19.38 -4.76
C VAL A 290 11.77 -20.48 -5.73
N ARG A 291 12.19 -20.41 -7.01
CA ARG A 291 11.92 -21.48 -7.98
C ARG A 291 12.54 -22.82 -7.57
N GLY A 292 13.72 -22.80 -6.94
CA GLY A 292 14.31 -23.98 -6.32
C GLY A 292 13.43 -24.60 -5.23
N VAL A 293 12.87 -23.78 -4.33
CA VAL A 293 11.93 -24.25 -3.29
C VAL A 293 10.64 -24.79 -3.92
N MET A 294 10.07 -24.08 -4.89
CA MET A 294 8.88 -24.53 -5.62
C MET A 294 9.10 -25.89 -6.29
N TYR A 295 10.28 -26.12 -6.86
CA TYR A 295 10.64 -27.41 -7.44
C TYR A 295 10.69 -28.55 -6.41
N GLY A 296 11.25 -28.29 -5.22
CA GLY A 296 11.23 -29.27 -4.13
C GLY A 296 9.81 -29.61 -3.66
N ILE A 297 8.92 -28.61 -3.62
CA ILE A 297 7.49 -28.84 -3.35
C ILE A 297 6.84 -29.66 -4.46
N ALA A 298 7.13 -29.33 -5.73
CA ALA A 298 6.63 -30.08 -6.88
C ALA A 298 7.02 -31.56 -6.82
N GLN A 299 8.28 -31.86 -6.49
CA GLN A 299 8.75 -33.24 -6.27
C GLN A 299 7.93 -33.98 -5.22
N ASN A 300 7.57 -33.32 -4.12
CA ASN A 300 6.77 -33.93 -3.07
C ASN A 300 5.33 -34.19 -3.52
N VAL A 301 4.64 -33.20 -4.07
CA VAL A 301 3.20 -33.30 -4.38
C VAL A 301 2.90 -34.13 -5.64
N LEU A 302 3.89 -34.31 -6.52
CA LEU A 302 3.75 -35.06 -7.77
C LEU A 302 4.32 -36.49 -7.72
N LYS A 303 5.04 -36.88 -6.65
CA LYS A 303 5.82 -38.14 -6.56
C LYS A 303 5.08 -39.40 -7.05
N ASP A 304 3.77 -39.49 -6.79
CA ASP A 304 2.94 -40.66 -7.11
C ASP A 304 1.79 -40.32 -8.08
N LYS A 305 1.83 -39.16 -8.75
CA LYS A 305 0.77 -38.71 -9.65
C LYS A 305 0.96 -39.30 -11.05
N PRO A 306 -0.08 -39.92 -11.65
CA PRO A 306 -0.02 -40.37 -13.04
C PRO A 306 0.30 -39.21 -13.99
N GLY A 307 1.26 -39.41 -14.89
CA GLY A 307 1.67 -38.39 -15.87
C GLY A 307 2.54 -37.27 -15.29
N ALA A 308 3.05 -37.40 -14.05
CA ALA A 308 4.02 -36.46 -13.51
C ALA A 308 5.27 -36.38 -14.40
N PRO A 309 5.82 -35.17 -14.65
CA PRO A 309 7.06 -35.01 -15.39
C PRO A 309 8.25 -35.65 -14.66
N GLU A 310 9.33 -35.91 -15.39
CA GLU A 310 10.58 -36.37 -14.77
C GLU A 310 11.18 -35.27 -13.88
N MET A 311 11.51 -35.61 -12.64
CA MET A 311 12.02 -34.66 -11.65
C MET A 311 13.35 -35.11 -11.02
N PRO A 312 14.47 -35.08 -11.76
CA PRO A 312 15.78 -35.47 -11.24
C PRO A 312 16.29 -34.51 -10.16
N GLU A 313 17.25 -34.96 -9.33
CA GLU A 313 17.86 -34.10 -8.29
C GLU A 313 18.50 -32.82 -8.83
N LYS A 314 18.94 -32.83 -10.10
CA LYS A 314 19.52 -31.69 -10.81
C LYS A 314 18.74 -31.46 -12.11
N PRO A 315 17.61 -30.75 -12.07
CA PRO A 315 16.80 -30.51 -13.26
C PRO A 315 17.47 -29.52 -14.22
N THR A 316 17.17 -29.66 -15.52
CA THR A 316 17.33 -28.54 -16.46
C THR A 316 16.30 -27.44 -16.15
N PRO A 317 16.47 -26.20 -16.63
CA PRO A 317 15.47 -25.15 -16.47
C PRO A 317 14.07 -25.56 -16.95
N GLU A 318 13.99 -26.31 -18.05
CA GLU A 318 12.73 -26.77 -18.64
C GLU A 318 12.07 -27.86 -17.78
N GLN A 319 12.86 -28.80 -17.23
CA GLN A 319 12.36 -29.80 -16.29
C GLN A 319 11.86 -29.14 -15.00
N GLN A 320 12.58 -28.13 -14.51
CA GLN A 320 12.15 -27.35 -13.35
C GLN A 320 10.84 -26.62 -13.62
N GLN A 321 10.74 -25.93 -14.77
CA GLN A 321 9.53 -25.22 -15.21
C GLN A 321 8.33 -26.18 -15.27
N ALA A 322 8.46 -27.28 -16.00
CA ALA A 322 7.37 -28.23 -16.21
C ALA A 322 6.87 -28.87 -14.91
N ALA A 323 7.79 -29.17 -13.97
CA ALA A 323 7.42 -29.70 -12.66
C ALA A 323 6.63 -28.69 -11.82
N ILE A 324 7.08 -27.44 -11.79
CA ILE A 324 6.38 -26.37 -11.04
C ILE A 324 5.01 -26.10 -11.65
N GLU A 325 4.91 -26.00 -12.98
CA GLU A 325 3.63 -25.84 -13.68
C GLU A 325 2.66 -27.00 -13.37
N ALA A 326 3.13 -28.24 -13.46
CA ALA A 326 2.31 -29.41 -13.13
C ALA A 326 1.84 -29.43 -11.66
N ALA A 327 2.67 -28.97 -10.73
CA ALA A 327 2.29 -28.86 -9.32
C ALA A 327 1.27 -27.72 -9.08
N LEU A 328 1.43 -26.60 -9.78
CA LEU A 328 0.49 -25.47 -9.72
C LEU A 328 -0.90 -25.86 -10.24
N GLU A 329 -0.99 -26.72 -11.27
CA GLU A 329 -2.28 -27.27 -11.75
C GLU A 329 -3.06 -27.99 -10.63
N LEU A 330 -2.37 -28.64 -9.68
CA LEU A 330 -3.04 -29.25 -8.52
C LEU A 330 -3.67 -28.21 -7.60
N ALA A 331 -3.02 -27.06 -7.42
CA ALA A 331 -3.56 -25.97 -6.62
C ALA A 331 -4.73 -25.27 -7.33
N TYR A 332 -4.63 -25.08 -8.66
CA TYR A 332 -5.66 -24.44 -9.47
C TYR A 332 -6.96 -25.24 -9.54
N ALA A 333 -6.89 -26.56 -9.40
CA ALA A 333 -8.07 -27.43 -9.42
C ALA A 333 -9.02 -27.23 -8.23
N ASP A 334 -8.54 -26.64 -7.12
CA ASP A 334 -9.37 -26.26 -5.99
C ASP A 334 -9.60 -24.75 -6.00
N HIS A 335 -10.74 -24.33 -6.55
CA HIS A 335 -11.16 -22.94 -6.61
C HIS A 335 -12.63 -22.84 -6.21
N PRO A 336 -13.08 -21.65 -5.73
CA PRO A 336 -14.48 -21.47 -5.35
C PRO A 336 -15.40 -21.59 -6.57
N ALA A 337 -16.68 -21.81 -6.31
CA ALA A 337 -17.70 -21.54 -7.32
C ALA A 337 -17.74 -20.03 -7.63
N ARG A 338 -18.14 -19.68 -8.86
CA ARG A 338 -18.12 -18.31 -9.38
C ARG A 338 -18.83 -17.29 -8.48
N ASP A 339 -19.95 -17.68 -7.87
CA ASP A 339 -20.77 -16.86 -6.98
C ASP A 339 -20.34 -16.93 -5.49
N LYS A 340 -19.27 -17.67 -5.18
CA LYS A 340 -18.80 -17.93 -3.81
C LYS A 340 -17.52 -17.22 -3.41
N VAL A 341 -16.83 -16.54 -4.33
CA VAL A 341 -15.55 -15.85 -4.06
C VAL A 341 -15.60 -14.95 -2.81
N VAL A 342 -16.67 -14.16 -2.64
CA VAL A 342 -16.81 -13.25 -1.49
C VAL A 342 -17.11 -14.01 -0.18
N GLU A 343 -17.88 -15.09 -0.25
CA GLU A 343 -18.18 -15.94 0.91
C GLU A 343 -16.93 -16.67 1.39
N ASP A 344 -16.16 -17.22 0.45
CA ASP A 344 -14.95 -17.97 0.75
C ASP A 344 -13.84 -17.08 1.29
N ALA A 345 -13.76 -15.82 0.84
CA ALA A 345 -12.86 -14.85 1.43
C ALA A 345 -13.26 -14.43 2.86
N LYS A 346 -14.56 -14.32 3.16
CA LYS A 346 -15.04 -14.12 4.54
C LYS A 346 -14.63 -15.29 5.45
N ALA A 347 -14.81 -16.51 4.96
CA ALA A 347 -14.41 -17.71 5.69
C ALA A 347 -12.88 -17.75 5.89
N SER A 348 -12.12 -17.47 4.83
CA SER A 348 -10.65 -17.45 4.84
C SER A 348 -10.08 -16.43 5.83
N LEU A 349 -10.63 -15.21 5.86
CA LEU A 349 -10.25 -14.18 6.83
C LEU A 349 -10.49 -14.63 8.27
N LYS A 350 -11.62 -15.31 8.53
CA LYS A 350 -11.90 -15.86 9.87
C LYS A 350 -10.83 -16.90 10.26
N VAL A 351 -10.50 -17.82 9.35
CA VAL A 351 -9.46 -18.84 9.58
C VAL A 351 -8.09 -18.19 9.84
N ALA A 352 -7.70 -17.19 9.04
CA ALA A 352 -6.46 -16.43 9.25
C ALA A 352 -6.44 -15.74 10.63
N THR A 353 -7.54 -15.11 11.01
CA THR A 353 -7.68 -14.41 12.31
C THR A 353 -7.57 -15.37 13.48
N ASP A 354 -8.27 -16.51 13.42
CA ASP A 354 -8.25 -17.51 14.48
C ASP A 354 -6.86 -18.13 14.63
N PHE A 355 -6.18 -18.39 13.52
CA PHE A 355 -4.80 -18.89 13.53
C PHE A 355 -3.81 -17.90 14.14
N VAL A 356 -3.87 -16.62 13.77
CA VAL A 356 -3.02 -15.57 14.37
C VAL A 356 -3.22 -15.50 15.89
N ARG A 357 -4.46 -15.66 16.35
CA ARG A 357 -4.79 -15.72 17.77
C ARG A 357 -4.23 -16.97 18.45
N GLU A 358 -4.43 -18.14 17.86
CA GLU A 358 -4.01 -19.42 18.42
C GLU A 358 -2.47 -19.52 18.54
N LYS A 359 -1.76 -19.09 17.49
CA LYS A 359 -0.31 -19.10 17.44
C LYS A 359 0.34 -17.91 18.17
N ASP A 360 -0.47 -17.01 18.72
CA ASP A 360 -0.06 -15.78 19.41
C ASP A 360 0.99 -15.01 18.57
N LEU A 361 0.69 -14.72 17.31
CA LEU A 361 1.68 -14.18 16.36
C LEU A 361 1.85 -12.68 16.44
N VAL A 362 0.78 -11.93 16.72
CA VAL A 362 0.75 -10.46 16.81
C VAL A 362 -0.52 -10.03 17.55
N THR A 363 -0.49 -8.90 18.25
CA THR A 363 -1.68 -8.37 18.91
C THR A 363 -2.75 -8.01 17.88
N LEU A 364 -3.93 -8.62 18.02
CA LEU A 364 -5.07 -8.39 17.12
C LEU A 364 -5.81 -7.09 17.45
N ALA A 365 -6.50 -6.56 16.44
CA ALA A 365 -7.40 -5.43 16.59
C ALA A 365 -8.61 -5.77 17.47
N ASP A 366 -9.11 -4.77 18.21
CA ASP A 366 -10.30 -4.92 19.06
C ASP A 366 -11.59 -5.09 18.24
N SER A 367 -11.58 -4.62 16.99
CA SER A 367 -12.68 -4.74 16.04
C SER A 367 -12.26 -5.64 14.86
N PRO A 368 -13.17 -6.44 14.29
CA PRO A 368 -12.89 -7.14 13.03
C PRO A 368 -12.95 -6.18 11.84
N VAL A 369 -12.26 -6.54 10.75
CA VAL A 369 -12.44 -5.90 9.44
C VAL A 369 -13.70 -6.42 8.76
N ASP A 370 -14.50 -5.50 8.20
CA ASP A 370 -15.73 -5.84 7.50
C ASP A 370 -15.42 -6.20 6.04
N VAL A 371 -15.88 -7.37 5.57
CA VAL A 371 -15.72 -7.78 4.16
C VAL A 371 -16.91 -7.30 3.34
N ILE A 372 -16.64 -6.48 2.33
CA ILE A 372 -17.66 -5.89 1.45
C ILE A 372 -17.49 -6.34 0.00
N LEU A 373 -18.60 -6.30 -0.74
CA LEU A 373 -18.53 -6.36 -2.19
C LEU A 373 -17.84 -5.09 -2.70
N MET A 374 -16.86 -5.24 -3.58
CA MET A 374 -16.19 -4.10 -4.18
C MET A 374 -17.21 -3.23 -4.92
N PRO A 375 -17.24 -1.93 -4.64
CA PRO A 375 -18.08 -1.00 -5.39
C PRO A 375 -17.78 -1.05 -6.89
N GLU A 376 -18.81 -0.98 -7.74
CA GLU A 376 -18.70 -1.28 -9.18
C GLU A 376 -17.64 -0.46 -9.91
N PHE A 377 -17.57 0.85 -9.62
CA PHE A 377 -16.60 1.76 -10.23
C PHE A 377 -15.15 1.50 -9.83
N GLN A 378 -14.89 0.65 -8.82
CA GLN A 378 -13.52 0.25 -8.41
C GLN A 378 -13.13 -1.13 -8.93
N ARG A 379 -14.07 -1.86 -9.55
CA ARG A 379 -13.81 -3.18 -10.12
C ARG A 379 -12.91 -3.05 -11.35
N GLY A 380 -12.07 -4.07 -11.57
CA GLY A 380 -11.18 -4.15 -12.75
C GLY A 380 -9.77 -3.57 -12.55
N VAL A 381 -9.45 -3.07 -11.34
CA VAL A 381 -8.07 -2.65 -10.98
C VAL A 381 -7.35 -3.70 -10.15
N ALA A 382 -8.01 -4.20 -9.10
CA ALA A 382 -7.53 -5.27 -8.25
C ALA A 382 -8.72 -6.19 -7.91
N VAL A 383 -8.44 -7.45 -7.58
CA VAL A 383 -9.49 -8.40 -7.18
C VAL A 383 -9.91 -8.22 -5.75
N ALA A 384 -9.00 -7.82 -4.88
CA ALA A 384 -9.32 -7.40 -3.54
C ALA A 384 -8.36 -6.31 -3.09
N TYR A 385 -8.80 -5.49 -2.14
CA TYR A 385 -7.93 -4.50 -1.50
C TYR A 385 -8.47 -4.13 -0.10
N CYS A 386 -7.57 -3.64 0.75
CA CYS A 386 -7.89 -3.04 2.04
C CYS A 386 -8.29 -1.57 1.86
N ASP A 387 -9.56 -1.29 2.11
CA ASP A 387 -10.18 0.02 1.98
C ASP A 387 -10.19 0.74 3.35
N SER A 388 -9.08 1.42 3.67
CA SER A 388 -8.93 2.15 4.93
C SER A 388 -9.34 3.62 4.83
N PRO A 389 -9.85 4.24 5.91
CA PRO A 389 -10.08 5.69 5.95
C PRO A 389 -8.74 6.45 5.96
N GLY A 390 -8.81 7.77 5.75
CA GLY A 390 -7.64 8.63 5.87
C GLY A 390 -7.04 8.58 7.29
N PRO A 391 -5.74 8.80 7.48
CA PRO A 391 -5.11 8.71 8.81
C PRO A 391 -5.66 9.70 9.85
N LEU A 392 -6.29 10.80 9.39
CA LEU A 392 -6.92 11.80 10.26
C LEU A 392 -8.40 11.54 10.51
N ASP A 393 -9.06 10.74 9.67
CA ASP A 393 -10.43 10.30 9.90
C ASP A 393 -10.49 9.38 11.11
N LYS A 394 -11.22 9.81 12.14
CA LYS A 394 -11.40 9.03 13.36
C LYS A 394 -12.75 8.33 13.34
N ASN A 395 -12.78 7.08 13.80
CA ASN A 395 -13.99 6.25 13.96
C ASN A 395 -14.66 5.79 12.65
N LEU A 396 -14.02 5.95 11.49
CA LEU A 396 -14.46 5.32 10.25
C LEU A 396 -14.02 3.85 10.21
N LYS A 397 -14.81 3.03 9.52
CA LYS A 397 -14.52 1.61 9.33
C LYS A 397 -13.51 1.41 8.20
N THR A 398 -12.64 0.42 8.37
CA THR A 398 -11.86 -0.18 7.28
C THR A 398 -12.61 -1.37 6.72
N PHE A 399 -12.57 -1.55 5.40
CA PHE A 399 -13.19 -2.70 4.73
C PHE A 399 -12.15 -3.55 4.00
N TYR A 400 -12.43 -4.84 3.91
CA TYR A 400 -11.79 -5.73 2.95
C TYR A 400 -12.71 -5.87 1.75
N ALA A 401 -12.42 -5.15 0.65
CA ALA A 401 -13.28 -5.09 -0.52
C ALA A 401 -12.89 -6.15 -1.55
N ILE A 402 -13.87 -6.90 -2.06
CA ILE A 402 -13.63 -8.04 -2.97
C ILE A 402 -14.47 -7.89 -4.23
N SER A 403 -13.83 -7.96 -5.39
CA SER A 403 -14.51 -7.87 -6.69
C SER A 403 -15.24 -9.18 -6.98
N PRO A 404 -16.54 -9.13 -7.32
CA PRO A 404 -17.21 -10.27 -7.91
C PRO A 404 -16.66 -10.51 -9.33
N ILE A 405 -16.90 -11.70 -9.88
CA ILE A 405 -16.63 -12.02 -11.28
C ILE A 405 -17.76 -11.42 -12.14
N PRO A 406 -17.47 -10.51 -13.11
CA PRO A 406 -18.50 -9.83 -13.88
C PRO A 406 -19.39 -10.77 -14.68
N ASP A 407 -20.73 -10.66 -14.56
CA ASP A 407 -21.73 -11.57 -15.14
C ASP A 407 -21.61 -11.78 -16.66
N ASP A 408 -21.05 -10.80 -17.37
CA ASP A 408 -20.82 -10.82 -18.81
C ASP A 408 -19.57 -11.61 -19.23
N TRP A 409 -18.72 -12.01 -18.30
CA TRP A 409 -17.55 -12.85 -18.58
C TRP A 409 -17.96 -14.25 -19.02
N SER A 410 -17.37 -14.70 -20.13
CA SER A 410 -17.47 -16.08 -20.61
C SER A 410 -16.98 -17.09 -19.58
N LYS A 411 -17.40 -18.35 -19.73
CA LYS A 411 -16.93 -19.45 -18.87
C LYS A 411 -15.40 -19.55 -18.84
N ALA A 412 -14.73 -19.36 -19.98
CA ALA A 412 -13.28 -19.43 -20.06
C ALA A 412 -12.59 -18.27 -19.32
N GLN A 413 -13.13 -17.06 -19.39
CA GLN A 413 -12.60 -15.90 -18.65
C GLN A 413 -12.77 -16.09 -17.14
N ALA A 414 -13.94 -16.54 -16.71
CA ALA A 414 -14.20 -16.82 -15.30
C ALA A 414 -13.33 -17.96 -14.77
N GLU A 415 -13.15 -19.03 -15.55
CA GLU A 415 -12.26 -20.14 -15.20
C GLU A 415 -10.81 -19.69 -15.08
N SER A 416 -10.30 -18.92 -16.05
CA SER A 416 -8.94 -18.36 -16.00
C SER A 416 -8.72 -17.51 -14.74
N PHE A 417 -9.71 -16.71 -14.37
CA PHE A 417 -9.69 -15.93 -13.14
C PHE A 417 -9.72 -16.80 -11.89
N LEU A 418 -10.60 -17.80 -11.82
CA LEU A 418 -10.70 -18.70 -10.67
C LEU A 418 -9.46 -19.57 -10.48
N ARG A 419 -8.72 -19.88 -11.56
CA ARG A 419 -7.41 -20.54 -11.46
C ARG A 419 -6.36 -19.63 -10.82
N GLU A 420 -6.33 -18.34 -11.16
CA GLU A 420 -5.46 -17.36 -10.50
C GLU A 420 -5.88 -17.13 -9.03
N TYR A 421 -7.18 -16.92 -8.80
CA TYR A 421 -7.81 -16.67 -7.50
C TYR A 421 -8.45 -17.95 -6.92
N ASN A 422 -7.67 -19.03 -6.94
CA ASN A 422 -8.07 -20.33 -6.40
C ASN A 422 -8.22 -20.28 -4.85
N SER A 423 -8.72 -21.35 -4.24
CA SER A 423 -9.04 -21.39 -2.81
C SER A 423 -7.85 -20.99 -1.93
N LYS A 424 -6.63 -21.43 -2.28
CA LYS A 424 -5.40 -21.09 -1.54
C LYS A 424 -5.01 -19.63 -1.73
N MET A 425 -5.18 -19.09 -2.94
CA MET A 425 -4.93 -17.67 -3.21
C MET A 425 -5.92 -16.78 -2.45
N ILE A 426 -7.17 -17.18 -2.27
CA ILE A 426 -8.15 -16.42 -1.48
C ILE A 426 -7.74 -16.34 0.00
N HIS A 427 -7.23 -17.43 0.57
CA HIS A 427 -6.60 -17.41 1.90
C HIS A 427 -5.43 -16.44 1.96
N LEU A 428 -4.55 -16.47 0.95
CA LEU A 428 -3.38 -15.60 0.90
C LEU A 428 -3.75 -14.12 0.73
N LEU A 429 -4.74 -13.78 -0.08
CA LEU A 429 -5.28 -12.42 -0.18
C LEU A 429 -5.92 -11.96 1.13
N SER A 430 -6.62 -12.85 1.84
CA SER A 430 -7.21 -12.53 3.14
C SER A 430 -6.15 -12.25 4.21
N ILE A 431 -4.99 -12.91 4.12
CA ILE A 431 -3.80 -12.63 4.93
C ILE A 431 -3.22 -11.26 4.56
N HIS A 432 -3.00 -11.01 3.27
CA HIS A 432 -2.37 -9.80 2.73
C HIS A 432 -3.17 -8.53 3.03
N GLU A 433 -4.47 -8.54 2.73
CA GLU A 433 -5.35 -7.36 2.85
C GLU A 433 -5.95 -7.21 4.25
N GLY A 434 -6.14 -8.32 4.95
CA GLY A 434 -6.82 -8.40 6.23
C GLY A 434 -5.87 -8.68 7.39
N ILE A 435 -5.91 -9.91 7.89
CA ILE A 435 -5.22 -10.32 9.12
C ILE A 435 -4.13 -11.35 8.81
N PRO A 436 -2.85 -11.11 9.16
CA PRO A 436 -2.31 -9.96 9.87
C PRO A 436 -1.71 -8.85 8.97
N GLY A 437 -2.08 -8.78 7.68
CA GLY A 437 -1.55 -7.81 6.71
C GLY A 437 -2.06 -6.38 6.87
N HIS A 438 -2.52 -5.76 5.78
CA HIS A 438 -2.78 -4.32 5.70
C HIS A 438 -3.73 -3.78 6.77
N TYR A 439 -4.87 -4.45 7.02
CA TYR A 439 -5.80 -3.99 8.03
C TYR A 439 -5.16 -3.93 9.42
N LEU A 440 -4.42 -4.98 9.81
CA LEU A 440 -3.80 -5.03 11.13
C LEU A 440 -2.64 -4.03 11.25
N GLU A 441 -1.82 -3.90 10.21
CA GLU A 441 -0.77 -2.88 10.12
C GLU A 441 -1.35 -1.47 10.34
N GLY A 442 -2.37 -1.12 9.56
CA GLY A 442 -3.04 0.17 9.67
C GLY A 442 -3.64 0.43 11.05
N TRP A 443 -4.24 -0.60 11.68
CA TRP A 443 -4.79 -0.48 13.04
C TRP A 443 -3.73 -0.20 14.10
N HIS A 444 -2.55 -0.83 14.01
CA HIS A 444 -1.44 -0.51 14.90
C HIS A 444 -0.85 0.85 14.61
N SER A 445 -0.60 1.15 13.33
CA SER A 445 0.02 2.41 12.91
C SER A 445 -0.81 3.63 13.26
N ALA A 446 -2.14 3.52 13.28
CA ALA A 446 -3.05 4.58 13.69
C ALA A 446 -2.89 5.01 15.16
N LYS A 447 -2.23 4.20 16.01
CA LYS A 447 -1.95 4.51 17.42
C LYS A 447 -0.69 5.34 17.61
N TYR A 448 0.16 5.45 16.58
CA TYR A 448 1.38 6.23 16.67
C TYR A 448 1.05 7.73 16.80
N PRO A 449 1.67 8.48 17.72
CA PRO A 449 1.22 9.85 18.06
C PRO A 449 1.56 10.91 17.02
N SER A 450 2.52 10.66 16.11
CA SER A 450 2.90 11.65 15.10
C SER A 450 1.89 11.73 13.96
N VAL A 451 1.19 12.86 13.87
CA VAL A 451 0.31 13.20 12.76
C VAL A 451 1.08 13.19 11.44
N LEU A 452 2.29 13.77 11.43
CA LEU A 452 3.14 13.81 10.24
C LEU A 452 3.45 12.40 9.74
N ARG A 453 3.84 11.48 10.63
CA ARG A 453 4.12 10.08 10.25
C ARG A 453 2.89 9.34 9.75
N GLY A 454 1.71 9.61 10.34
CA GLY A 454 0.45 9.05 9.87
C GLY A 454 0.09 9.52 8.46
N VAL A 455 0.26 10.81 8.17
CA VAL A 455 -0.01 11.42 6.84
C VAL A 455 1.02 10.96 5.81
N LEU A 456 2.31 10.94 6.16
CA LEU A 456 3.42 10.57 5.28
C LEU A 456 3.82 9.09 5.43
N ARG A 457 2.83 8.22 5.69
CA ARG A 457 3.07 6.78 5.83
C ARG A 457 3.78 6.19 4.60
N SER A 458 4.67 5.24 4.84
CA SER A 458 5.45 4.59 3.78
C SER A 458 4.66 3.47 3.11
N GLY A 459 4.41 3.61 1.80
CA GLY A 459 3.89 2.51 0.99
C GLY A 459 4.83 1.30 0.97
N LEU A 460 6.16 1.51 1.01
CA LEU A 460 7.13 0.42 1.09
C LEU A 460 6.98 -0.39 2.38
N PHE A 461 6.79 0.28 3.52
CA PHE A 461 6.56 -0.43 4.78
C PHE A 461 5.28 -1.24 4.76
N ALA A 462 4.17 -0.62 4.33
CA ALA A 462 2.86 -1.26 4.30
C ALA A 462 2.82 -2.48 3.37
N GLU A 463 3.30 -2.34 2.13
CA GLU A 463 3.36 -3.43 1.15
C GLU A 463 4.36 -4.50 1.58
N GLY A 464 5.52 -4.09 2.11
CA GLY A 464 6.52 -5.00 2.65
C GLY A 464 6.01 -5.81 3.83
N TRP A 465 5.24 -5.20 4.72
CA TRP A 465 4.60 -5.88 5.86
C TRP A 465 3.59 -6.93 5.37
N ALA A 466 2.69 -6.57 4.46
CA ALA A 466 1.70 -7.51 3.94
C ALA A 466 2.36 -8.75 3.32
N VAL A 467 3.36 -8.55 2.45
CA VAL A 467 4.14 -9.66 1.85
C VAL A 467 4.96 -10.44 2.88
N TYR A 468 5.50 -9.77 3.90
CA TYR A 468 6.18 -10.43 5.02
C TYR A 468 5.23 -11.38 5.78
N THR A 469 4.00 -10.95 6.04
CA THR A 469 3.03 -11.75 6.80
C THR A 469 2.59 -13.01 6.08
N GLU A 470 2.55 -13.00 4.76
CA GLU A 470 2.27 -14.19 3.94
C GLU A 470 3.25 -15.33 4.24
N ARG A 471 4.55 -15.03 4.19
CA ARG A 471 5.60 -15.99 4.51
C ARG A 471 5.59 -16.35 6.00
N MET A 472 5.38 -15.38 6.88
CA MET A 472 5.33 -15.62 8.33
C MET A 472 4.21 -16.59 8.71
N MET A 473 3.02 -16.44 8.12
CA MET A 473 1.88 -17.35 8.32
C MET A 473 2.21 -18.77 7.83
N GLN A 474 2.84 -18.88 6.65
CA GLN A 474 3.31 -20.16 6.14
C GLN A 474 4.34 -20.81 7.10
N GLU A 475 5.34 -20.07 7.55
CA GLU A 475 6.37 -20.55 8.50
C GLU A 475 5.79 -20.98 9.86
N ALA A 476 4.69 -20.35 10.29
CA ALA A 476 3.99 -20.68 11.52
C ALA A 476 3.09 -21.94 11.43
N GLY A 477 2.94 -22.51 10.22
CA GLY A 477 2.16 -23.72 9.97
C GLY A 477 0.70 -23.49 9.58
N TYR A 478 0.39 -22.37 8.92
CA TYR A 478 -0.97 -22.08 8.44
C TYR A 478 -1.48 -23.20 7.51
N LEU A 479 -2.78 -23.52 7.63
CA LEU A 479 -3.44 -24.63 6.93
C LEU A 479 -2.67 -25.96 7.06
N ASP A 480 -2.20 -26.26 8.27
CA ASP A 480 -1.47 -27.50 8.60
C ASP A 480 -0.24 -27.76 7.70
N ASN A 481 0.45 -26.69 7.27
CA ASN A 481 1.56 -26.75 6.32
C ASN A 481 1.18 -27.37 4.96
N ASP A 482 -0.02 -27.09 4.44
CA ASP A 482 -0.41 -27.52 3.09
C ASP A 482 0.67 -27.12 2.06
N PRO A 483 1.33 -28.10 1.40
CA PRO A 483 2.38 -27.80 0.43
C PRO A 483 1.85 -27.02 -0.78
N LEU A 484 0.58 -27.16 -1.15
CA LEU A 484 -0.02 -26.39 -2.24
C LEU A 484 -0.30 -24.95 -1.83
N PHE A 485 -0.64 -24.68 -0.57
CA PHE A 485 -0.71 -23.31 -0.06
C PHE A 485 0.67 -22.63 -0.10
N HIS A 486 1.73 -23.33 0.34
CA HIS A 486 3.09 -22.81 0.24
C HIS A 486 3.50 -22.58 -1.23
N LEU A 487 3.14 -23.47 -2.14
CA LEU A 487 3.42 -23.28 -3.57
C LEU A 487 2.73 -22.01 -4.14
N VAL A 488 1.46 -21.78 -3.81
CA VAL A 488 0.72 -20.58 -4.21
C VAL A 488 1.30 -19.33 -3.56
N GLN A 489 1.70 -19.40 -2.29
CA GLN A 489 2.40 -18.31 -1.60
C GLN A 489 3.70 -17.93 -2.33
N LEU A 490 4.52 -18.91 -2.72
CA LEU A 490 5.75 -18.66 -3.46
C LEU A 490 5.47 -18.08 -4.86
N LYS A 491 4.43 -18.56 -5.57
CA LYS A 491 4.00 -17.96 -6.85
C LYS A 491 3.61 -16.48 -6.67
N PHE A 492 2.86 -16.16 -5.61
CA PHE A 492 2.48 -14.79 -5.31
C PHE A 492 3.69 -13.93 -4.93
N TYR A 493 4.65 -14.51 -4.20
CA TYR A 493 5.90 -13.84 -3.88
C TYR A 493 6.77 -13.59 -5.11
N LEU A 494 6.89 -14.55 -6.04
CA LEU A 494 7.57 -14.39 -7.33
C LEU A 494 7.05 -13.18 -8.11
N ARG A 495 5.74 -12.89 -8.02
CA ARG A 495 5.14 -11.70 -8.62
C ARG A 495 5.76 -10.40 -8.09
N THR A 496 6.10 -10.33 -6.80
CA THR A 496 6.74 -9.14 -6.21
C THR A 496 8.17 -8.98 -6.73
N ILE A 497 8.90 -10.10 -6.86
CA ILE A 497 10.26 -10.13 -7.41
C ILE A 497 10.24 -9.70 -8.88
N ALA A 498 9.34 -10.28 -9.67
CA ALA A 498 9.15 -9.95 -11.08
C ALA A 498 8.76 -8.47 -11.27
N ASN A 499 7.92 -7.90 -10.39
CA ASN A 499 7.59 -6.48 -10.43
C ASN A 499 8.84 -5.59 -10.31
N ALA A 500 9.78 -5.93 -9.42
CA ALA A 500 11.02 -5.16 -9.25
C ALA A 500 11.92 -5.20 -10.51
N LEU A 501 12.02 -6.37 -11.14
CA LEU A 501 12.78 -6.54 -12.39
C LEU A 501 12.09 -5.86 -13.58
N LEU A 502 10.77 -6.01 -13.69
CA LEU A 502 9.95 -5.42 -14.76
C LEU A 502 10.06 -3.90 -14.77
N ASP A 503 9.90 -3.25 -13.61
CA ASP A 503 9.86 -1.79 -13.52
C ASP A 503 11.17 -1.14 -14.00
N GLN A 504 12.31 -1.62 -13.51
CA GLN A 504 13.62 -1.18 -14.01
C GLN A 504 13.83 -1.62 -15.46
N GLY A 505 13.46 -2.85 -15.80
CA GLY A 505 13.63 -3.40 -17.14
C GLY A 505 12.97 -2.51 -18.19
N VAL A 506 11.75 -2.07 -17.90
CA VAL A 506 10.98 -1.15 -18.74
C VAL A 506 11.62 0.22 -18.80
N HIS A 507 11.87 0.87 -17.65
CA HIS A 507 12.24 2.29 -17.60
C HIS A 507 13.71 2.58 -17.92
N VAL A 508 14.59 1.60 -17.76
CA VAL A 508 16.04 1.80 -17.89
C VAL A 508 16.67 0.87 -18.90
N ASP A 509 16.33 -0.42 -18.87
CA ASP A 509 16.99 -1.44 -19.69
C ASP A 509 16.27 -1.63 -21.05
N ASN A 510 15.30 -0.76 -21.38
CA ASN A 510 14.52 -0.75 -22.64
C ASN A 510 13.83 -2.06 -22.97
N TRP A 511 13.33 -2.79 -21.96
CA TRP A 511 12.63 -4.04 -22.19
C TRP A 511 11.44 -3.86 -23.14
N THR A 512 11.28 -4.85 -24.02
CA THR A 512 10.12 -4.97 -24.90
C THR A 512 8.95 -5.61 -24.15
N ARG A 513 7.75 -5.54 -24.74
CA ARG A 513 6.58 -6.23 -24.18
C ARG A 513 6.83 -7.72 -24.07
N GLU A 514 7.50 -8.33 -25.05
CA GLU A 514 7.79 -9.77 -25.07
C GLU A 514 8.66 -10.18 -23.88
N GLN A 515 9.69 -9.40 -23.56
CA GLN A 515 10.54 -9.65 -22.39
C GLN A 515 9.77 -9.50 -21.08
N GLY A 516 8.99 -8.44 -20.94
CA GLY A 516 8.15 -8.22 -19.77
C GLY A 516 7.10 -9.31 -19.59
N MET A 517 6.43 -9.72 -20.66
CA MET A 517 5.46 -10.80 -20.63
C MET A 517 6.12 -12.14 -20.29
N HIS A 518 7.29 -12.45 -20.86
CA HIS A 518 8.03 -13.68 -20.55
C HIS A 518 8.39 -13.75 -19.06
N LEU A 519 8.95 -12.68 -18.47
CA LEU A 519 9.22 -12.64 -17.04
C LEU A 519 7.96 -12.95 -16.22
N MET A 520 6.85 -12.30 -16.54
CA MET A 520 5.63 -12.43 -15.75
C MET A 520 4.96 -13.80 -15.92
N THR A 521 4.84 -14.31 -17.14
CA THR A 521 4.10 -15.56 -17.41
C THR A 521 4.95 -16.81 -17.25
N HIS A 522 6.21 -16.79 -17.71
CA HIS A 522 7.10 -17.94 -17.65
C HIS A 522 7.85 -18.00 -16.32
N ASP A 523 8.55 -16.92 -15.96
CA ASP A 523 9.45 -16.97 -14.79
C ASP A 523 8.67 -16.87 -13.47
N ALA A 524 7.58 -16.10 -13.45
CA ALA A 524 6.72 -15.88 -12.28
C ALA A 524 5.33 -16.56 -12.36
N PHE A 525 5.10 -17.41 -13.38
CA PHE A 525 3.92 -18.26 -13.53
C PHE A 525 2.55 -17.53 -13.49
N GLN A 526 2.51 -16.24 -13.83
CA GLN A 526 1.27 -15.47 -13.84
C GLN A 526 0.41 -15.82 -15.06
N GLN A 527 -0.92 -15.69 -14.92
CA GLN A 527 -1.82 -15.74 -16.08
C GLN A 527 -1.55 -14.56 -17.02
N GLU A 528 -1.82 -14.75 -18.32
CA GLU A 528 -1.55 -13.73 -19.35
C GLU A 528 -2.23 -12.39 -19.07
N SER A 529 -3.48 -12.41 -18.61
CA SER A 529 -4.25 -11.20 -18.31
C SER A 529 -3.61 -10.37 -17.20
N GLU A 530 -3.15 -11.02 -16.13
CA GLU A 530 -2.42 -10.39 -15.03
C GLU A 530 -1.07 -9.82 -15.51
N ALA A 531 -0.33 -10.59 -16.31
CA ALA A 531 0.93 -10.15 -16.90
C ALA A 531 0.75 -8.93 -17.84
N ALA A 532 -0.29 -8.93 -18.67
CA ALA A 532 -0.62 -7.83 -19.57
C ALA A 532 -1.02 -6.57 -18.79
N GLY A 533 -1.81 -6.72 -17.71
CA GLY A 533 -2.14 -5.63 -16.80
C GLY A 533 -0.90 -5.04 -16.13
N LYS A 534 0.04 -5.90 -15.69
CA LYS A 534 1.32 -5.47 -15.12
C LYS A 534 2.22 -4.75 -16.11
N TRP A 535 2.27 -5.21 -17.36
CA TRP A 535 2.97 -4.49 -18.44
C TRP A 535 2.40 -3.09 -18.61
N VAL A 536 1.08 -2.94 -18.74
CA VAL A 536 0.42 -1.61 -18.86
C VAL A 536 0.72 -0.74 -17.63
N ARG A 537 0.65 -1.31 -16.41
CA ARG A 537 0.99 -0.58 -15.18
C ARG A 537 2.45 -0.09 -15.15
N ALA A 538 3.39 -0.90 -15.65
CA ALA A 538 4.80 -0.50 -15.76
C ALA A 538 5.03 0.61 -16.80
N GLN A 539 4.13 0.77 -17.77
CA GLN A 539 4.15 1.90 -18.70
C GLN A 539 3.53 3.16 -18.12
N LEU A 540 2.53 3.03 -17.23
CA LEU A 540 1.78 4.17 -16.66
C LEU A 540 2.35 4.69 -15.33
N SER A 541 3.28 3.96 -14.72
CA SER A 541 3.89 4.28 -13.43
C SER A 541 5.37 3.88 -13.42
N SER A 542 6.12 4.37 -12.42
CA SER A 542 7.53 4.06 -12.25
C SER A 542 7.93 4.11 -10.79
N ALA A 543 8.91 3.28 -10.41
CA ALA A 543 9.47 3.11 -9.05
C ALA A 543 8.49 2.61 -7.98
N GLN A 544 7.22 2.40 -8.32
CA GLN A 544 6.21 1.87 -7.39
C GLN A 544 6.24 0.34 -7.32
N LEU A 545 6.41 -0.34 -8.46
CA LEU A 545 6.41 -1.81 -8.51
C LEU A 545 7.50 -2.50 -7.65
N PRO A 546 8.69 -1.92 -7.44
CA PRO A 546 9.69 -2.48 -6.53
C PRO A 546 9.36 -2.39 -5.04
N THR A 547 8.38 -1.56 -4.61
CA THR A 547 8.12 -1.33 -3.17
C THR A 547 7.76 -2.60 -2.42
N TYR A 548 7.03 -3.51 -3.06
CA TYR A 548 6.62 -4.81 -2.52
C TYR A 548 7.84 -5.68 -2.18
N PHE A 549 8.71 -5.91 -3.17
CA PHE A 549 9.87 -6.79 -3.02
C PHE A 549 10.90 -6.21 -2.06
N VAL A 550 11.25 -4.92 -2.23
CA VAL A 550 12.23 -4.26 -1.38
C VAL A 550 11.72 -4.16 0.05
N GLY A 551 10.45 -3.78 0.23
CA GLY A 551 9.82 -3.74 1.55
C GLY A 551 9.85 -5.09 2.24
N ALA A 552 9.47 -6.17 1.56
CA ALA A 552 9.49 -7.52 2.12
C ALA A 552 10.91 -7.98 2.49
N GLN A 553 11.88 -7.74 1.61
CA GLN A 553 13.28 -8.08 1.87
C GLN A 553 13.84 -7.32 3.08
N GLU A 554 13.55 -6.02 3.22
CA GLU A 554 13.96 -5.27 4.40
C GLU A 554 13.28 -5.76 5.69
N GLN A 555 12.02 -6.21 5.62
CA GLN A 555 11.33 -6.84 6.76
C GLN A 555 11.98 -8.17 7.16
N PHE A 556 12.36 -9.01 6.19
CA PHE A 556 13.08 -10.27 6.45
C PHE A 556 14.47 -10.00 7.04
N ASP A 557 15.26 -9.11 6.43
CA ASP A 557 16.59 -8.72 6.90
C ASP A 557 16.53 -8.12 8.32
N MET A 558 15.51 -7.30 8.61
CA MET A 558 15.28 -6.76 9.94
C MET A 558 14.96 -7.86 10.96
N ARG A 559 14.03 -8.78 10.64
CA ARG A 559 13.67 -9.89 11.54
C ARG A 559 14.89 -10.73 11.87
N ASP A 560 15.67 -11.10 10.88
CA ASP A 560 16.86 -11.94 11.05
C ASP A 560 17.90 -11.24 11.92
N ALA A 561 18.12 -9.93 11.72
CA ALA A 561 19.05 -9.17 12.54
C ALA A 561 18.59 -9.01 13.99
N VAL A 562 17.30 -8.76 14.23
CA VAL A 562 16.74 -8.67 15.59
C VAL A 562 16.76 -10.05 16.28
N HIS A 563 16.40 -11.11 15.56
CA HIS A 563 16.50 -12.48 16.06
C HIS A 563 17.95 -12.81 16.47
N LYS A 564 18.93 -12.46 15.64
CA LYS A 564 20.35 -12.62 15.96
C LYS A 564 20.80 -11.79 17.17
N LYS A 565 20.31 -10.55 17.33
CA LYS A 565 20.61 -9.69 18.50
C LYS A 565 20.05 -10.27 19.79
N LEU A 566 18.83 -10.83 19.75
CA LEU A 566 18.12 -11.31 20.95
C LEU A 566 18.42 -12.78 21.30
N GLY A 567 18.80 -13.60 20.32
CA GLY A 567 19.05 -15.04 20.50
C GLY A 567 17.84 -15.75 21.10
N GLU A 568 18.06 -16.54 22.15
CA GLU A 568 17.01 -17.28 22.85
C GLU A 568 15.91 -16.39 23.46
N LYS A 569 16.17 -15.08 23.63
CA LYS A 569 15.16 -14.13 24.14
C LYS A 569 14.20 -13.63 23.06
N PHE A 570 14.44 -13.97 21.80
CA PHE A 570 13.56 -13.55 20.73
C PHE A 570 12.17 -14.16 20.90
N ASN A 571 11.15 -13.30 20.82
CA ASN A 571 9.76 -13.69 20.81
C ASN A 571 9.09 -13.04 19.59
N LEU A 572 8.48 -13.85 18.74
CA LEU A 572 7.95 -13.41 17.45
C LEU A 572 6.84 -12.36 17.61
N LYS A 573 5.95 -12.54 18.59
CA LYS A 573 4.89 -11.58 18.90
C LYS A 573 5.43 -10.25 19.39
N ALA A 574 6.32 -10.28 20.37
CA ALA A 574 6.95 -9.08 20.90
C ALA A 574 7.70 -8.31 19.81
N TYR A 575 8.35 -9.03 18.90
CA TYR A 575 8.97 -8.44 17.71
C TYR A 575 7.94 -7.75 16.82
N HIS A 576 6.85 -8.43 16.43
CA HIS A 576 5.80 -7.84 15.58
C HIS A 576 5.12 -6.64 16.22
N ASP A 577 4.72 -6.75 17.48
CA ASP A 577 4.08 -5.67 18.22
C ASP A 577 5.02 -4.44 18.30
N GLN A 578 6.32 -4.66 18.52
CA GLN A 578 7.29 -3.57 18.55
C GLN A 578 7.49 -2.94 17.16
N VAL A 579 7.63 -3.75 16.10
CA VAL A 579 7.77 -3.25 14.71
C VAL A 579 6.60 -2.35 14.34
N LEU A 580 5.36 -2.80 14.61
CA LEU A 580 4.15 -2.04 14.30
C LEU A 580 3.93 -0.84 15.24
N SER A 581 4.55 -0.84 16.42
CA SER A 581 4.42 0.28 17.38
C SER A 581 5.07 1.58 16.91
N TYR A 582 5.95 1.54 15.90
CA TYR A 582 6.62 2.72 15.35
C TYR A 582 5.77 3.46 14.29
N GLY A 583 4.55 3.00 14.02
CA GLY A 583 3.77 3.45 12.88
C GLY A 583 4.26 2.80 11.58
N ALA A 584 4.16 3.55 10.48
CA ALA A 584 4.54 3.08 9.15
C ALA A 584 5.66 3.92 8.49
N PRO A 585 6.82 4.17 9.14
CA PRO A 585 7.96 4.78 8.45
C PRO A 585 8.62 3.76 7.50
N PRO A 586 9.44 4.18 6.52
CA PRO A 586 10.23 3.25 5.71
C PRO A 586 10.97 2.20 6.56
N THR A 587 10.98 0.93 6.13
CA THR A 587 11.41 -0.22 6.94
C THR A 587 12.82 -0.06 7.52
N ARG A 588 13.75 0.56 6.77
CA ARG A 588 15.09 0.88 7.29
C ARG A 588 15.09 1.67 8.61
N PHE A 589 14.15 2.60 8.80
CA PHE A 589 14.08 3.38 10.04
C PHE A 589 13.54 2.55 11.20
N VAL A 590 12.57 1.66 10.94
CA VAL A 590 12.10 0.71 11.95
C VAL A 590 13.24 -0.20 12.40
N ARG A 591 14.04 -0.69 11.45
CA ARG A 591 15.26 -1.46 11.73
C ARG A 591 16.21 -0.68 12.64
N GLU A 592 16.53 0.57 12.28
CA GLU A 592 17.47 1.39 13.05
C GLU A 592 16.97 1.62 14.48
N LEU A 593 15.67 1.85 14.66
CA LEU A 593 15.02 1.96 15.97
C LEU A 593 15.11 0.64 16.76
N MET A 594 14.71 -0.48 16.15
CA MET A 594 14.75 -1.84 16.76
C MET A 594 16.15 -2.27 17.20
N LEU A 595 17.17 -1.87 16.46
CA LEU A 595 18.55 -2.31 16.68
C LEU A 595 19.42 -1.29 17.41
N ASP A 596 18.88 -0.13 17.76
CA ASP A 596 19.62 0.99 18.35
C ASP A 596 20.73 1.54 17.45
N GLU A 597 20.51 1.50 16.14
CA GLU A 597 21.41 2.08 15.15
C GLU A 597 21.15 3.58 14.97
N PRO A 598 22.15 4.38 14.53
CA PRO A 598 21.94 5.78 14.20
C PRO A 598 20.91 5.95 13.07
N ILE A 599 20.02 6.95 13.19
CA ILE A 599 19.07 7.30 12.14
C ILE A 599 19.81 8.03 11.01
N LYS A 600 19.82 7.49 9.79
CA LYS A 600 20.65 7.98 8.67
C LYS A 600 19.91 8.48 7.43
#